data_AF-A0A2S9G4I3-F1
#
_entry.id   AF-A0A2S9G4I3-F1
#
_cell.length_a   1.000
_cell.length_b   1.000
_cell.length_c   1.000
_cell.angle_alpha   90.00
_cell.angle_beta   90.00
_cell.angle_gamma   90.00
#
_symmetry.space_group_name_H-M   'P 1'
#
loop_
_entity.id
_entity.type
_entity.pdbx_description
1 polymer ?
#
loop_
_entity_poly.entity_id
_entity_poly.type
_entity_poly.pdbx_seq_one_letter_code
_entity_poly.pdbx_strand_id
1 'polypeptide(L)' 'MTQGNTATAGTPKAILEPIDHTSKIAEAQERGDLADRLARARTRVGDPQIRVVIAGQLKQ' A
#
# COMPACT_ATOMS: atom_id res chain seq x y z
N MET A 1 -0.76 -4.38 31.70
CA MET A 1 0.11 -3.95 30.59
C MET A 1 -0.65 -4.18 29.29
N THR A 2 -1.44 -3.19 28.86
CA THR A 2 -2.16 -3.24 27.58
C THR A 2 -1.92 -1.89 26.91
N GLN A 3 -1.00 -1.86 25.94
CA GLN A 3 -0.70 -0.64 25.21
C GLN A 3 -1.79 -0.44 24.15
N GLY A 4 -2.61 0.60 24.35
CA GLY A 4 -3.54 1.09 23.33
C GLY A 4 -2.75 1.78 22.22
N ASN A 5 -2.89 1.29 20.98
CA ASN A 5 -2.36 1.94 19.80
C ASN A 5 -3.28 3.10 19.42
N THR A 6 -2.93 4.33 19.82
CA THR A 6 -3.56 5.53 19.27
C THR A 6 -3.06 5.69 17.84
N ALA A 7 -3.91 5.36 16.86
CA ALA A 7 -3.62 5.46 15.44
C ALA A 7 -3.38 6.93 15.04
N THR A 8 -2.13 7.37 15.14
CA THR A 8 -1.60 8.49 14.36
C THR A 8 -1.64 8.08 12.90
N ALA A 9 -2.14 8.96 12.01
CA ALA A 9 -2.32 8.72 10.57
C ALA A 9 -1.29 7.74 10.00
N GLY A 10 -1.77 6.58 9.51
CA GLY A 10 -0.96 5.40 9.22
C GLY A 10 0.30 5.75 8.43
N THR A 11 1.45 5.65 9.07
CA THR A 11 2.74 5.92 8.43
C THR A 11 2.88 4.95 7.25
N PRO A 12 3.11 5.41 6.01
CA PRO A 12 3.26 4.54 4.84
C PRO A 12 4.25 3.39 5.09
N LYS A 13 5.28 3.67 5.89
CA LYS A 13 6.29 2.71 6.33
C LYS A 13 5.73 1.46 7.03
N ALA A 14 4.72 1.61 7.89
CA ALA A 14 4.15 0.49 8.66
C ALA A 14 3.38 -0.51 7.79
N ILE A 15 2.93 -0.09 6.60
CA ILE A 15 2.21 -0.94 5.64
C ILE A 15 3.16 -1.51 4.58
N LEU A 16 4.13 -0.71 4.13
CA LEU A 16 5.08 -1.14 3.10
C LEU A 16 6.09 -2.17 3.63
N GLU A 17 6.49 -2.08 4.90
CA GLU A 17 7.46 -3.01 5.48
C GLU A 17 6.97 -4.48 5.50
N PRO A 18 5.74 -4.79 5.95
CA PRO A 18 5.23 -6.17 5.86
C PRO A 18 5.16 -6.71 4.43
N ILE A 19 4.84 -5.85 3.45
CA ILE A 19 4.80 -6.23 2.03
C ILE A 19 6.21 -6.60 1.55
N ASP A 20 7.21 -5.80 1.90
CA ASP A 20 8.61 -6.03 1.54
C ASP A 20 9.16 -7.31 2.18
N HIS A 21 8.85 -7.54 3.46
CA HIS A 21 9.25 -8.76 4.15
C HIS A 21 8.62 -10.01 3.53
N THR A 22 7.32 -9.96 3.23
CA THR A 22 6.59 -11.10 2.64
C THR A 22 7.05 -11.38 1.21
N SER A 23 7.43 -10.35 0.44
CA SER A 23 7.99 -10.54 -0.92
C SER A 23 9.28 -11.35 -0.89
N LYS A 24 10.20 -11.05 0.05
CA LYS A 24 11.45 -11.81 0.23
C LYS A 24 11.19 -13.27 0.57
N ILE A 25 10.17 -13.56 1.39
CA ILE A 25 9.77 -14.93 1.71
C ILE A 25 9.21 -15.63 0.47
N ALA A 26 8.36 -14.96 -0.32
CA ALA A 26 7.81 -15.51 -1.54
C ALA A 26 8.90 -15.84 -2.58
N GLU A 27 9.89 -14.95 -2.74
CA GLU A 27 11.06 -15.17 -3.58
C GLU A 27 11.88 -16.39 -3.10
N ALA A 28 12.14 -16.48 -1.79
CA ALA A 28 12.88 -17.60 -1.20
C ALA A 28 12.14 -18.96 -1.32
N GLN A 29 10.82 -18.94 -1.53
CA GLN A 29 9.98 -20.12 -1.72
C GLN A 29 9.64 -20.38 -3.19
N GLU A 30 10.34 -19.71 -4.12
CA GLU A 30 10.14 -19.84 -5.57
C GLU A 30 8.70 -19.51 -6.04
N ARG A 31 7.95 -18.75 -5.23
CA ARG A 31 6.59 -18.28 -5.53
C ARG A 31 6.63 -16.97 -6.29
N GLY A 32 7.16 -17.02 -7.51
CA GLY A 32 7.26 -15.85 -8.41
C GLY A 32 5.91 -15.17 -8.66
N ASP A 33 4.83 -15.96 -8.71
CA ASP A 33 3.44 -15.48 -8.83
C ASP A 33 3.04 -14.54 -7.68
N LEU A 34 3.44 -14.87 -6.45
CA LEU A 34 3.15 -14.06 -5.26
C LEU A 34 4.07 -12.84 -5.18
N ALA A 35 5.35 -12.99 -5.49
CA ALA A 35 6.29 -11.88 -5.53
C ALA A 35 5.82 -10.78 -6.50
N ASP A 36 5.38 -11.16 -7.71
CA ASP A 36 4.82 -10.23 -8.70
C ASP A 36 3.54 -9.54 -8.21
N ARG A 37 2.67 -10.27 -7.51
CA ARG A 37 1.44 -9.70 -6.94
C ARG A 37 1.75 -8.72 -5.82
N LEU A 38 2.71 -9.04 -4.96
CA LEU A 38 3.16 -8.17 -3.88
C LEU A 38 3.84 -6.91 -4.40
N ALA A 39 4.66 -7.02 -5.46
CA ALA A 39 5.27 -5.87 -6.14
C ALA A 39 4.20 -4.89 -6.66
N ARG A 40 3.15 -5.39 -7.32
CA ARG A 40 2.02 -4.55 -7.78
C ARG A 40 1.27 -3.91 -6.61
N ALA A 41 1.07 -4.65 -5.51
CA ALA A 41 0.43 -4.11 -4.32
C ALA A 41 1.26 -2.99 -3.69
N ARG A 42 2.57 -3.19 -3.57
CA ARG A 42 3.52 -2.20 -3.06
C ARG A 42 3.45 -0.88 -3.82
N THR A 43 3.46 -0.93 -5.16
CA THR A 43 3.37 0.28 -6.00
C THR A 43 2.06 1.04 -5.76
N ARG A 44 0.92 0.34 -5.76
CA ARG A 44 -0.40 0.99 -5.59
C ARG A 44 -0.59 1.63 -4.22
N VAL A 45 -0.03 1.02 -3.18
CA VAL A 45 -0.14 1.53 -1.80
C VAL A 45 0.87 2.65 -1.56
N GLY A 46 2.07 2.56 -2.12
CA GLY A 46 3.11 3.59 -1.99
C GLY A 46 2.86 4.85 -2.80
N ASP A 47 2.23 4.72 -3.97
CA ASP A 47 1.85 5.84 -4.84
C ASP A 47 0.42 5.64 -5.38
N PRO A 48 -0.60 5.97 -4.57
CA PRO A 48 -1.98 5.87 -5.01
C PRO A 48 -2.30 7.02 -5.98
N GLN A 49 -2.47 6.69 -7.26
CA GLN A 49 -2.99 7.65 -8.25
C GLN A 49 -4.49 7.91 -8.03
N ILE A 50 -4.81 8.83 -7.12
CA ILE A 50 -6.18 9.22 -6.80
C ILE A 50 -6.66 10.24 -7.85
N ARG A 51 -7.70 9.87 -8.60
CA ARG A 51 -8.35 10.76 -9.56
C ARG A 51 -9.50 11.50 -8.90
N VAL A 52 -9.46 12.83 -8.93
CA VAL A 52 -10.54 13.70 -8.47
C VAL A 52 -11.21 14.32 -9.69
N VAL A 53 -12.51 14.07 -9.85
CA VAL A 53 -13.33 14.68 -10.89
C VAL A 53 -14.09 15.84 -10.26
N ILE A 54 -13.82 17.06 -10.72
CA ILE A 54 -14.55 18.24 -10.29
C ILE A 54 -15.63 18.51 -11.34
N ALA A 55 -16.88 18.21 -10.99
CA ALA A 55 -18.03 18.53 -11.81
C ALA A 55 -18.63 19.86 -11.38
N GLY A 56 -18.84 20.77 -12.33
CA GLY A 56 -19.52 22.05 -12.12
C GLY A 56 -19.96 22.63 -13.46
N GLN A 57 -21.06 23.39 -13.46
CA GLN A 57 -21.47 24.16 -14.64
C GLN A 57 -20.78 25.52 -14.62
N LEU A 58 -20.18 25.91 -15.75
CA LEU A 58 -19.74 27.29 -15.94
C LEU A 58 -21.01 28.16 -15.98
N LYS A 59 -21.21 28.99 -14.96
CA LYS A 59 -22.21 30.06 -15.03
C LYS A 59 -21.70 31.08 -16.05
N GLN A 60 -22.43 31.22 -17.16
CA GLN A 60 -22.35 32.36 -18.08
C GLN A 60 -23.10 33.54 -17.47
#